data_AF-A0A8H6DXY6-F1
#
_entry.id   AF-A0A8H6DXY6-F1
#
_cell.length_a   1.000
_cell.length_b   1.000
_cell.length_c   1.000
_cell.angle_alpha   90.00
_cell.angle_beta   90.00
_cell.angle_gamma   90.00
#
_symmetry.space_group_name_H-M   'P 1'
#
loop_
_entity.id
_entity.type
_entity.pdbx_description
1 polymer ?
#
loop_
_entity_poly.entity_id
_entity_poly.type
_entity_poly.pdbx_seq_one_letter_code
_entity_poly.pdbx_strand_id
1 'polypeptide(L)'
;MAPKKNKRTADSINSRLALVMKSGKVTLGYKSTLKSLRTGKAKLVIIAGNTPPLRKSELEYYAMLSKTSVHHFSGNNIELGTACGKLFRCSVMSILDAGDSDILSTNTEN
;
A
#
# COMPACT_ATOMS: atom_id res chain seq x y z
N MET A 1 -11.44 30.67 -6.88
CA MET A 1 -11.65 29.45 -7.70
C MET A 1 -11.30 28.25 -6.82
N ALA A 2 -12.28 27.47 -6.37
CA ALA A 2 -12.06 26.36 -5.44
C ALA A 2 -11.24 25.23 -6.12
N PRO A 3 -10.27 24.60 -5.43
CA PRO A 3 -9.44 23.57 -6.05
C PRO A 3 -10.29 22.31 -6.31
N LYS A 4 -10.29 21.89 -7.57
CA LYS A 4 -10.98 20.70 -8.07
C LYS A 4 -10.30 19.47 -7.48
N LYS A 5 -11.00 18.74 -6.60
CA LYS A 5 -10.52 17.49 -5.97
C LYS A 5 -10.17 16.48 -7.07
N ASN A 6 -8.88 16.09 -7.17
CA ASN A 6 -8.35 15.13 -8.12
C ASN A 6 -8.99 13.74 -7.92
N LYS A 7 -10.13 13.50 -8.58
CA LYS A 7 -10.84 12.20 -8.54
C LYS A 7 -10.28 11.17 -9.54
N ARG A 8 -9.36 11.56 -10.44
CA ARG A 8 -8.79 10.67 -11.48
C ARG A 8 -7.71 9.70 -10.98
N THR A 9 -7.12 9.93 -9.80
CA THR A 9 -5.97 9.14 -9.33
C THR A 9 -6.38 7.84 -8.62
N ALA A 10 -7.57 7.82 -7.98
CA ALA A 10 -8.04 6.68 -7.20
C ALA A 10 -8.38 5.45 -8.08
N ASP A 11 -8.94 5.66 -9.27
CA ASP A 11 -9.18 4.56 -10.23
C ASP A 11 -7.86 3.93 -10.72
N SER A 12 -6.76 4.69 -10.74
CA SER A 12 -5.45 4.19 -11.17
C SER A 12 -4.80 3.25 -10.14
N ILE A 13 -4.96 3.49 -8.83
CA ILE A 13 -4.27 2.68 -7.80
C ILE A 13 -4.84 1.25 -7.74
N ASN A 14 -6.16 1.10 -7.89
CA ASN A 14 -6.82 -0.21 -7.84
C ASN A 14 -6.41 -1.08 -9.03
N SER A 15 -6.32 -0.49 -10.23
CA SER A 15 -5.81 -1.19 -11.41
C SER A 15 -4.34 -1.58 -11.26
N ARG A 16 -3.50 -0.69 -10.71
CA ARG A 16 -2.09 -0.99 -10.40
C ARG A 16 -1.96 -2.12 -9.38
N LEU A 17 -2.78 -2.11 -8.34
CA LEU A 17 -2.84 -3.16 -7.31
C LEU A 17 -3.19 -4.52 -7.92
N ALA A 18 -4.24 -4.58 -8.74
CA ALA A 18 -4.63 -5.81 -9.42
C ALA A 18 -3.49 -6.39 -10.29
N LEU A 19 -2.73 -5.51 -10.95
CA LEU A 19 -1.60 -5.90 -11.78
C LEU A 19 -0.43 -6.45 -10.93
N VAL A 20 -0.06 -5.75 -9.85
CA VAL A 20 0.97 -6.24 -8.90
C VAL A 20 0.59 -7.59 -8.30
N MET A 21 -0.68 -7.80 -7.99
CA MET A 21 -1.16 -9.07 -7.45
C MET A 21 -1.02 -10.23 -8.45
N LYS A 22 -0.96 -9.94 -9.76
CA LYS A 22 -0.84 -10.94 -10.83
C LYS A 22 0.63 -11.22 -11.20
N SER A 23 1.45 -10.19 -11.39
CA SER A 23 2.83 -10.31 -11.89
C SER A 23 3.91 -10.09 -10.83
N GLY A 24 3.58 -9.39 -9.75
CA GLY A 24 4.53 -8.94 -8.72
C GLY A 24 4.66 -9.89 -7.54
N LYS A 25 5.45 -9.45 -6.54
CA LYS A 25 5.61 -10.13 -5.24
C LYS A 25 5.16 -9.21 -4.13
N VAL A 26 4.21 -9.69 -3.33
CA VAL A 26 3.57 -8.93 -2.25
C VAL A 26 3.47 -9.77 -0.98
N THR A 27 3.44 -9.10 0.16
CA THR A 27 3.03 -9.73 1.42
C THR A 27 1.83 -8.99 1.99
N LEU A 28 0.86 -9.77 2.48
CA LEU A 28 -0.38 -9.26 3.05
C LEU A 28 -0.36 -9.45 4.56
N GLY A 29 -0.85 -8.46 5.30
CA GLY A 29 -1.01 -8.51 6.74
C GLY A 29 0.08 -7.78 7.53
N TYR A 30 -0.22 -7.53 8.80
CA TYR A 30 0.61 -6.72 9.68
C TYR A 30 1.99 -7.34 9.97
N LYS A 31 2.01 -8.56 10.52
CA LYS A 31 3.26 -9.23 10.96
C LYS A 31 4.23 -9.49 9.81
N SER A 32 3.70 -9.88 8.65
CA SER A 32 4.46 -10.13 7.43
C SER A 32 5.02 -8.84 6.84
N THR A 33 4.23 -7.76 6.78
CA THR A 33 4.69 -6.43 6.34
C THR A 33 5.80 -5.91 7.24
N LEU A 34 5.65 -6.04 8.55
CA LEU A 34 6.65 -5.59 9.52
C LEU A 34 7.95 -6.41 9.40
N LYS A 35 7.86 -7.71 9.09
CA LYS A 35 9.02 -8.54 8.73
C LYS A 35 9.69 -8.06 7.44
N SER A 36 8.93 -7.73 6.40
CA SER A 36 9.45 -7.21 5.13
C SER A 36 10.16 -5.86 5.30
N LEU A 37 9.60 -4.97 6.11
CA LEU A 37 10.19 -3.68 6.48
C LEU A 37 11.52 -3.86 7.23
N ARG A 38 11.55 -4.69 8.27
CA ARG A 38 12.79 -4.97 9.03
C ARG A 38 13.89 -5.63 8.21
N THR A 39 13.52 -6.38 7.18
CA THR A 39 14.49 -7.03 6.28
C THR A 39 14.89 -6.15 5.09
N GLY A 40 14.34 -4.94 4.97
CA GLY A 40 14.64 -4.00 3.88
C GLY A 40 14.14 -4.47 2.50
N LYS A 41 13.22 -5.44 2.45
CA LYS A 41 12.71 -6.01 1.19
C LYS A 41 11.48 -5.28 0.65
N ALA A 42 10.83 -4.47 1.48
CA ALA A 42 9.65 -3.72 1.10
C ALA A 42 10.02 -2.47 0.29
N LYS A 43 9.42 -2.31 -0.89
CA LYS A 43 9.58 -1.13 -1.76
C LYS A 43 8.45 -0.11 -1.56
N LEU A 44 7.23 -0.59 -1.29
CA LEU A 44 6.06 0.23 -0.97
C LEU A 44 5.19 -0.46 0.08
N VAL A 45 4.66 0.28 1.04
CA VAL A 45 3.66 -0.19 2.01
C VAL A 45 2.35 0.54 1.79
N ILE A 46 1.25 -0.22 1.76
CA ILE A 46 -0.10 0.32 1.61
C ILE A 46 -0.88 0.05 2.89
N ILE A 47 -1.47 1.09 3.46
CA ILE A 47 -2.20 1.05 4.74
C ILE A 47 -3.65 1.43 4.49
N ALA A 48 -4.60 0.58 4.88
CA ALA A 48 -6.04 0.88 4.82
C ALA A 48 -6.42 2.00 5.79
N GLY A 49 -7.38 2.83 5.41
CA GLY A 49 -7.81 4.01 6.17
C GLY A 49 -8.35 3.72 7.56
N ASN A 50 -8.91 2.53 7.80
CA ASN A 50 -9.42 2.10 9.11
C ASN A 50 -8.41 1.33 9.97
N THR A 51 -7.12 1.35 9.62
CA THR A 51 -6.07 0.73 10.44
C THR A 51 -5.90 1.49 11.76
N PRO A 52 -5.87 0.82 12.92
CA PRO A 52 -5.73 1.50 14.21
C PRO A 52 -4.48 2.39 14.27
N PRO A 53 -4.56 3.58 14.89
CA PRO A 53 -3.53 4.60 14.82
C PRO A 53 -2.18 4.09 15.33
N LEU A 54 -2.15 3.32 16.43
CA LEU A 54 -0.91 2.75 16.96
C LEU A 54 -0.15 1.89 15.93
N ARG A 55 -0.87 1.02 15.18
CA ARG A 55 -0.24 0.16 14.16
C ARG A 55 0.15 0.95 12.93
N LYS A 56 -0.64 1.97 12.58
CA LYS A 56 -0.33 2.87 11.48
C LYS A 56 1.00 3.61 11.75
N SER A 57 1.14 4.22 12.93
CA SER A 57 2.36 4.91 13.34
C SER A 57 3.56 3.96 13.44
N GLU A 58 3.36 2.73 13.94
CA GLU A 58 4.44 1.73 13.98
C GLU A 58 4.95 1.38 12.57
N LEU A 59 4.03 1.18 11.60
CA LEU A 59 4.39 0.90 10.20
C LEU A 59 5.09 2.08 9.52
N GLU A 60 4.60 3.30 9.73
CA GLU A 60 5.21 4.52 9.21
C GLU A 60 6.63 4.70 9.76
N TYR A 61 6.82 4.46 11.06
CA TYR A 61 8.13 4.53 11.70
C TYR A 61 9.12 3.53 11.09
N TYR A 62 8.72 2.27 10.92
CA TYR A 62 9.58 1.26 10.27
C TYR A 62 9.82 1.56 8.79
N ALA A 63 8.83 2.09 8.08
CA ALA A 63 8.97 2.51 6.69
C ALA A 63 9.97 3.67 6.55
N MET A 64 9.93 4.66 7.45
CA MET A 64 10.89 5.75 7.50
C MET A 64 12.32 5.24 7.73
N LEU A 65 12.52 4.31 8.69
CA LEU A 65 13.83 3.71 8.96
C LEU A 65 14.38 2.92 7.77
N SER A 66 13.50 2.22 7.03
CA SER A 66 13.87 1.42 5.86
C SER A 66 13.88 2.21 4.55
N LYS A 67 13.55 3.52 4.59
CA LYS A 67 13.36 4.39 3.42
C LYS A 67 12.36 3.81 2.41
N THR A 68 11.35 3.10 2.91
CA THR A 68 10.28 2.53 2.11
C THR A 68 9.14 3.54 1.98
N SER A 69 8.59 3.70 0.77
CA SER A 69 7.44 4.57 0.54
C SER A 69 6.18 4.03 1.25
N VAL A 70 5.34 4.94 1.74
CA VAL A 70 4.04 4.61 2.36
C VAL A 70 2.92 5.27 1.57
N HIS A 71 1.89 4.51 1.23
CA HIS A 71 0.68 5.02 0.61
C HIS A 71 -0.53 4.73 1.50
N HIS A 72 -1.24 5.80 1.87
CA HIS A 72 -2.50 5.68 2.59
C HIS A 72 -3.63 5.42 1.62
N PHE A 73 -4.18 4.21 1.69
CA PHE A 73 -5.36 3.85 0.92
C PHE A 73 -6.58 4.55 1.50
N SER A 74 -7.35 5.22 0.63
CA SER A 74 -8.54 5.98 1.03
C SER A 74 -9.67 5.09 1.54
N GLY A 75 -9.69 3.82 1.13
CA GLY A 75 -10.70 2.85 1.52
C GLY A 75 -10.40 2.10 2.81
N ASN A 76 -11.35 1.28 3.24
CA ASN A 76 -11.22 0.41 4.40
C ASN A 76 -10.50 -0.91 4.07
N ASN A 77 -10.27 -1.76 5.08
CA ASN A 77 -9.61 -3.06 4.93
C ASN A 77 -10.39 -4.09 4.09
N ILE A 78 -11.71 -3.94 3.93
CA ILE A 78 -12.51 -4.80 3.04
C ILE A 78 -12.24 -4.39 1.60
N GLU A 79 -12.35 -3.09 1.30
CA GLU A 79 -12.09 -2.52 -0.02
C GLU A 79 -10.66 -2.78 -0.48
N LEU A 80 -9.66 -2.68 0.41
CA LEU A 80 -8.27 -3.02 0.09
C LEU A 80 -8.12 -4.53 -0.22
N GLY A 81 -8.80 -5.40 0.53
CA GLY A 81 -8.82 -6.84 0.26
C GLY A 81 -9.41 -7.14 -1.13
N THR A 82 -10.55 -6.52 -1.45
CA THR A 82 -11.21 -6.65 -2.75
C THR A 82 -10.36 -6.09 -3.90
N ALA A 83 -9.71 -4.92 -3.72
CA ALA A 83 -8.79 -4.36 -4.70
C ALA A 83 -7.59 -5.28 -5.00
N CYS A 84 -7.15 -6.04 -3.99
CA CYS A 84 -6.12 -7.06 -4.13
C CYS A 84 -6.64 -8.41 -4.66
N GLY A 85 -7.94 -8.54 -4.99
CA GLY A 85 -8.54 -9.80 -5.43
C GLY A 85 -8.62 -10.87 -4.34
N LYS A 86 -8.68 -10.48 -3.06
CA LYS A 86 -8.78 -11.40 -1.92
C LYS A 86 -10.18 -11.38 -1.31
N LEU A 87 -10.68 -12.56 -0.97
CA LEU A 87 -11.97 -12.76 -0.28
C LEU A 87 -11.89 -12.55 1.24
N PHE A 88 -10.80 -11.95 1.72
CA PHE A 88 -10.58 -11.65 3.14
C PHE A 88 -10.10 -10.21 3.32
N ARG A 89 -10.39 -9.65 4.49
CA ARG A 89 -9.99 -8.29 4.87
C ARG A 89 -8.47 -8.14 4.94
N CYS A 90 -7.92 -7.11 4.31
CA CYS A 90 -6.51 -6.75 4.36
C CYS A 90 -6.36 -5.33 4.91
N SER A 91 -5.81 -5.17 6.11
CA SER A 91 -5.53 -3.84 6.65
C SER A 91 -4.25 -3.23 6.10
N VAL A 92 -3.26 -4.05 5.78
CA VAL A 92 -1.91 -3.60 5.39
C VAL A 92 -1.35 -4.59 4.38
N MET A 93 -0.59 -4.09 3.42
CA MET A 93 0.25 -4.90 2.55
C MET A 93 1.59 -4.23 2.26
N SER A 94 2.59 -5.04 1.91
CA SER A 94 3.84 -4.55 1.35
C SER A 94 4.10 -5.13 -0.03
N ILE A 95 4.62 -4.30 -0.91
CA ILE A 95 5.07 -4.66 -2.24
C ILE A 95 6.57 -4.88 -2.17
N LEU A 96 6.99 -6.11 -2.45
CA LEU A 96 8.40 -6.49 -2.54
C LEU A 96 8.91 -6.32 -3.96
N ASP A 97 8.05 -6.64 -4.93
CA ASP A 97 8.30 -6.46 -6.34
C ASP A 97 7.04 -6.06 -7.08
N ALA A 98 7.16 -5.08 -7.98
CA ALA A 98 6.02 -4.50 -8.67
C ALA A 98 5.60 -5.30 -9.93
N GLY A 99 6.46 -6.19 -10.43
CA GLY A 99 6.26 -6.83 -11.73
C GLY A 99 6.05 -5.78 -12.83
N ASP A 100 5.01 -5.96 -13.64
CA ASP A 100 4.69 -5.06 -14.76
C ASP A 100 3.92 -3.79 -14.33
N SER A 101 3.74 -3.55 -13.03
CA SER A 101 2.94 -2.44 -12.53
C SER A 101 3.79 -1.21 -12.20
N ASP A 102 3.36 -0.05 -12.67
CA ASP A 102 3.96 1.25 -12.34
C ASP A 102 3.56 1.76 -10.93
N ILE A 103 3.26 0.86 -9.99
CA ILE A 103 2.81 1.24 -8.64
C ILE A 103 3.89 1.94 -7.81
N LEU A 104 5.16 1.68 -8.12
CA LEU A 104 6.30 2.32 -7.46
C LEU A 104 6.61 3.70 -8.04
N SER A 105 6.03 4.03 -9.19
CA SER A 105 6.33 5.22 -9.98
C SER A 105 5.55 6.47 -9.53
N THR A 106 4.77 6.40 -8.46
CA THR A 106 3.94 7.53 -7.99
C THR A 106 4.67 8.37 -6.95
N ASN A 107 5.10 9.55 -7.40
CA ASN A 107 5.40 10.79 -6.66
C ASN A 107 5.67 10.66 -5.16
N THR A 108 6.95 10.78 -4.82
CA THR A 108 7.43 11.55 -3.68
C THR A 108 6.79 12.95 -3.71
N GLU A 109 5.66 13.13 -3.04
CA GLU A 109 5.22 14.46 -2.62
C GLU A 109 6.07 14.85 -1.40
N ASN A 110 7.07 15.69 -1.64
CA ASN A 110 7.55 16.65 -0.63
C ASN A 110 6.48 17.71 -0.41
#